data_AF-A0A6N7IJZ6-F1
#
_entry.id   AF-A0A6N7IJZ6-F1
#
_cell.length_a   1.000
_cell.length_b   1.000
_cell.length_c   1.000
_cell.angle_alpha   90.00
_cell.angle_beta   90.00
_cell.angle_gamma   90.00
#
_symmetry.space_group_name_H-M   'P 1'
#
loop_
_entity.id
_entity.type
_entity.pdbx_description
1 polymer ?
#
loop_
_entity_poly.entity_id
_entity_poly.type
_entity_poly.pdbx_seq_one_letter_code
_entity_poly.pdbx_strand_id
1 'polypeptide(L)'
;MRILMQPVASRSLPARKYIEAISSQGAQVRSAVDLPPTMLILDHQVALIVADQGQPTQRAVLLSEEVVVSFLLGLFEIFWHNASPCPSTSDFARGHPSPLEASLVRWLAEGHKDESIARHLGMSVRTCRRHVANVMKRLEAASRFEAGVKAARRGWL
;
A
#
# COMPACT_ATOMS: atom_id res chain seq x y z
N MET A 1 9.97 13.32 -10.55
CA MET A 1 10.23 12.67 -9.25
C MET A 1 9.43 11.38 -9.16
N ARG A 2 10.05 10.26 -8.75
CA ARG A 2 9.39 8.96 -8.58
C ARG A 2 9.56 8.47 -7.14
N ILE A 3 8.47 8.03 -6.52
CA ILE A 3 8.46 7.63 -5.11
C ILE A 3 7.80 6.28 -4.95
N LEU A 4 8.50 5.37 -4.26
CA LEU A 4 7.95 4.13 -3.74
C LEU A 4 7.68 4.29 -2.25
N MET A 5 6.51 3.81 -1.83
CA MET A 5 6.12 3.82 -0.42
C MET A 5 5.43 2.52 -0.04
N GLN A 6 5.52 2.18 1.25
CA GLN A 6 4.78 1.04 1.77
C GLN A 6 3.27 1.33 1.81
N PRO A 7 2.41 0.34 1.51
CA PRO A 7 0.95 0.49 1.52
C PRO A 7 0.36 0.92 2.87
N VAL A 8 1.09 0.78 3.97
CA VAL A 8 0.66 1.21 5.31
C VAL A 8 0.92 2.71 5.52
N ALA A 9 2.06 3.21 5.04
CA ALA A 9 2.45 4.62 5.17
C ALA A 9 1.51 5.55 4.37
N SER A 10 1.04 5.11 3.21
CA SER A 10 0.09 5.86 2.37
C SER A 10 -1.32 6.03 2.97
N ARG A 11 -1.64 5.32 4.07
CA ARG A 11 -2.99 5.30 4.64
C ARG A 11 -3.30 6.50 5.52
N SER A 12 -2.29 7.22 6.03
CA SER A 12 -2.51 8.36 6.90
C SER A 12 -3.05 9.57 6.13
N LEU A 13 -3.92 10.37 6.75
CA LEU A 13 -4.41 11.61 6.15
C LEU A 13 -3.28 12.58 5.75
N PRO A 14 -2.22 12.77 6.56
CA PRO A 14 -1.06 13.55 6.16
C PRO A 14 -0.36 12.99 4.91
N ALA A 15 -0.14 11.67 4.85
CA ALA A 15 0.50 11.04 3.70
C ALA A 15 -0.33 11.22 2.43
N ARG A 16 -1.66 11.09 2.50
CA ARG A 16 -2.54 11.30 1.33
C ARG A 16 -2.48 12.73 0.81
N LYS A 17 -2.58 13.72 1.69
CA LYS A 17 -2.45 15.13 1.30
C LYS A 17 -1.09 15.41 0.68
N TYR A 18 -0.03 14.82 1.22
CA TYR A 18 1.32 14.93 0.67
C TYR A 18 1.41 14.31 -0.74
N ILE A 19 0.92 13.08 -0.91
CA ILE A 19 0.88 12.38 -2.21
C ILE A 19 0.11 13.20 -3.24
N GLU A 20 -1.03 13.76 -2.88
CA GLU A 20 -1.84 14.60 -3.77
C GLU A 20 -1.09 15.88 -4.17
N ALA A 21 -0.47 16.55 -3.20
CA ALA A 21 0.28 17.78 -3.42
C ALA A 21 1.51 17.58 -4.32
N ILE A 22 2.25 16.48 -4.18
CA ILE A 22 3.41 16.21 -5.04
C ILE A 22 2.99 15.65 -6.41
N SER A 23 1.88 14.91 -6.48
CA SER A 23 1.38 14.38 -7.75
C SER A 23 0.86 15.50 -8.66
N SER A 24 0.24 16.55 -8.09
CA SER A 24 -0.17 17.73 -8.86
C SER A 24 1.01 18.51 -9.45
N GLN A 25 2.21 18.31 -8.91
CA GLN A 25 3.47 18.85 -9.43
C GLN A 25 4.20 17.86 -10.38
N GLY A 26 3.52 16.78 -10.80
CA GLY A 26 4.07 15.80 -11.74
C GLY A 26 4.91 14.69 -11.11
N ALA A 27 4.91 14.56 -9.78
CA ALA A 27 5.51 13.38 -9.14
C ALA A 27 4.67 12.13 -9.40
N GLN A 28 5.34 10.99 -9.55
CA GLN A 28 4.67 9.69 -9.65
C GLN A 28 4.88 8.93 -8.34
N VAL A 29 3.79 8.45 -7.75
CA VAL A 29 3.83 7.72 -6.49
C VAL A 29 3.22 6.33 -6.66
N ARG A 30 3.98 5.31 -6.27
CA ARG A 30 3.54 3.91 -6.30
C ARG A 30 3.74 3.23 -4.95
N SER A 31 3.02 2.14 -4.76
CA SER A 31 2.96 1.34 -3.55
C SER A 31 3.44 -0.08 -3.83
N ALA A 32 4.39 -0.57 -3.04
CA ALA A 32 4.87 -1.95 -3.10
C ALA A 32 4.99 -2.55 -1.70
N VAL A 33 4.74 -3.86 -1.61
CA VAL A 33 4.97 -4.65 -0.38
C VAL A 33 6.46 -5.00 -0.30
N ASP A 34 7.01 -5.09 0.90
CA ASP A 34 8.40 -5.51 1.17
C ASP A 34 9.48 -4.67 0.48
N LEU A 35 9.38 -3.34 0.62
CA LEU A 35 10.40 -2.42 0.14
C LEU A 35 11.74 -2.57 0.91
N PRO A 36 12.88 -2.33 0.24
CA PRO A 36 14.18 -2.23 0.90
C PRO A 36 14.20 -1.02 1.85
N PRO A 37 15.27 -0.85 2.66
CA PRO A 37 15.46 0.35 3.47
C PRO A 37 15.28 1.64 2.65
N THR A 38 14.75 2.67 3.30
CA THR A 38 14.49 3.96 2.66
C THR A 38 15.74 4.48 1.97
N MET A 39 15.61 4.79 0.68
CA MET A 39 16.71 5.31 -0.12
C MET A 39 16.25 6.45 -1.03
N LEU A 40 17.14 7.43 -1.22
CA LEU A 40 16.94 8.55 -2.14
C LEU A 40 18.06 8.52 -3.17
N ILE A 41 17.71 8.52 -4.45
CA ILE A 41 18.67 8.63 -5.56
C ILE A 41 18.49 9.99 -6.22
N LEU A 42 19.56 10.77 -6.33
CA LEU A 42 19.57 12.09 -6.97
C LEU A 42 20.47 12.05 -8.20
N ASP A 43 19.94 12.56 -9.32
CA ASP A 43 20.61 12.77 -10.60
C ASP A 43 21.40 11.56 -11.14
N HIS A 44 21.05 10.34 -10.70
CA HIS A 44 21.79 9.10 -10.97
C HIS A 44 23.26 9.13 -10.53
N GLN A 45 23.64 10.07 -9.66
CA GLN A 45 25.02 10.29 -9.21
C GLN A 45 25.21 10.03 -7.72
N VAL A 46 24.15 10.21 -6.92
CA VAL A 46 24.23 10.10 -5.47
C VAL A 46 23.06 9.29 -4.94
N ALA A 47 23.33 8.38 -4.01
CA ALA A 47 22.32 7.65 -3.27
C ALA A 47 22.51 7.86 -1.75
N LEU A 48 21.42 8.19 -1.06
CA LEU A 48 21.35 8.23 0.39
C LEU A 48 20.53 7.02 0.85
N ILE A 49 21.11 6.13 1.65
CA ILE A 49 20.38 5.02 2.28
C ILE A 49 20.19 5.35 3.75
N VAL A 50 18.94 5.29 4.21
CA VAL A 50 18.56 5.51 5.60
C VAL A 50 18.15 4.16 6.20
N ALA A 51 18.92 3.70 7.19
CA ALA A 51 18.57 2.53 7.96
C ALA A 51 17.49 2.90 8.97
N ASP A 52 16.31 2.30 8.83
CA ASP A 52 15.25 2.36 9.82
C ASP A 52 15.21 1.02 10.57
N GLN A 53 15.89 0.96 11.72
CA GLN A 53 15.87 -0.20 12.61
C GLN A 53 15.06 0.07 13.88
N GLY A 54 14.08 0.98 13.84
CA GLY A 54 13.27 1.31 15.02
C GLY A 54 14.06 1.92 16.18
N GLN A 55 15.26 2.43 15.92
CA GLN A 55 16.10 3.15 16.88
C GLN A 55 16.05 4.66 16.62
N PRO A 56 16.18 5.50 17.68
CA PRO A 56 16.07 6.95 17.57
C PRO A 56 17.19 7.61 16.76
N THR A 57 18.31 6.92 16.52
CA THR A 57 19.40 7.40 15.69
C THR A 57 19.27 6.85 14.27
N GLN A 58 18.68 7.65 13.39
CA GLN A 58 18.68 7.37 11.95
C GLN A 58 20.13 7.32 11.46
N ARG A 59 20.61 6.12 11.12
CA ARG A 59 21.92 5.95 10.47
C ARG A 59 21.70 6.10 8.98
N ALA A 60 22.40 7.05 8.37
CA ALA A 60 22.36 7.26 6.94
C ALA A 60 23.75 7.11 6.33
N VAL A 61 23.80 6.55 5.12
CA VAL A 61 25.02 6.42 4.33
C VAL A 61 24.82 7.14 3.01
N LEU A 62 25.73 8.06 2.69
CA LEU A 62 25.81 8.73 1.40
C LEU A 62 26.79 7.95 0.50
N LEU A 63 26.34 7.62 -0.70
CA LEU A 63 27.07 6.84 -1.68
C LEU A 63 27.13 7.62 -2.99
N SER A 64 28.33 7.78 -3.54
CA SER A 64 28.57 8.48 -4.82
C SER A 64 29.30 7.61 -5.85
N GLU A 65 29.62 6.37 -5.50
CA GLU A 65 30.28 5.43 -6.41
C GLU A 65 29.31 5.01 -7.53
N GLU A 66 29.66 5.31 -8.78
CA GLU A 66 28.79 5.15 -9.96
C GLU A 66 28.21 3.74 -10.08
N VAL A 67 29.04 2.71 -9.85
CA VAL A 67 28.63 1.30 -9.91
C VAL A 67 27.57 1.00 -8.85
N VAL A 68 27.72 1.56 -7.65
CA VAL A 68 26.78 1.34 -6.55
C VAL A 68 25.48 2.08 -6.78
N VAL A 69 25.55 3.34 -7.24
CA VAL A 69 24.34 4.13 -7.55
C VAL A 69 23.57 3.50 -8.70
N SER A 70 24.26 3.00 -9.74
CA SER A 70 23.64 2.28 -10.86
C SER A 70 22.94 0.99 -10.41
N PHE A 71 23.57 0.22 -9.53
CA PHE A 71 22.96 -0.98 -8.95
C PHE A 71 21.69 -0.65 -8.15
N LEU A 72 21.77 0.37 -7.30
CA LEU A 72 20.66 0.86 -6.49
C LEU A 72 19.50 1.38 -7.35
N LEU A 73 19.80 2.08 -8.44
CA LEU A 73 18.80 2.50 -9.41
C LEU A 73 18.14 1.29 -10.10
N GLY A 74 18.91 0.28 -10.50
CA GLY A 74 18.37 -0.96 -11.05
C GLY A 74 17.42 -1.66 -10.07
N LEU A 75 17.78 -1.72 -8.78
CA LEU A 75 16.91 -2.24 -7.73
C LEU A 75 15.61 -1.43 -7.63
N PHE A 76 15.71 -0.10 -7.63
CA PHE A 76 14.54 0.78 -7.64
C PHE A 76 13.61 0.50 -8.83
N GLU A 77 14.14 0.35 -10.04
CA GLU A 77 13.33 0.07 -11.24
C GLU A 77 12.56 -1.25 -11.15
N ILE A 78 13.16 -2.29 -10.57
CA ILE A 78 12.50 -3.58 -10.36
C ILE A 78 11.28 -3.40 -9.46
N PHE A 79 11.44 -2.71 -8.33
CA PHE A 79 10.29 -2.43 -7.46
C PHE A 79 9.27 -1.51 -8.12
N TRP A 80 9.74 -0.50 -8.87
CA TRP A 80 8.87 0.44 -9.57
C TRP A 80 7.95 -0.25 -10.57
N HIS A 81 8.48 -1.18 -11.36
CA HIS A 81 7.72 -1.93 -12.36
C HIS A 81 6.65 -2.82 -11.73
N ASN A 82 6.96 -3.42 -10.57
CA ASN A 82 6.06 -4.32 -9.84
C ASN A 82 5.10 -3.58 -8.87
N ALA A 83 5.29 -2.28 -8.66
CA ALA A 83 4.48 -1.50 -7.74
C ALA A 83 3.13 -1.09 -8.34
N SER A 84 2.11 -1.03 -7.48
CA SER A 84 0.78 -0.56 -7.85
C SER A 84 0.66 0.96 -7.71
N PRO A 85 -0.14 1.66 -8.52
CA PRO A 85 -0.46 3.07 -8.30
C PRO A 85 -0.99 3.30 -6.88
N CYS A 86 -0.59 4.40 -6.25
CA CYS A 86 -1.18 4.77 -4.96
C CYS A 86 -2.62 5.25 -5.17
N PRO A 87 -3.61 4.79 -4.39
CA PRO A 87 -4.99 5.25 -4.54
C PRO A 87 -5.07 6.75 -4.27
N SER A 88 -5.70 7.48 -5.19
CA SER A 88 -5.90 8.91 -5.07
C SER A 88 -6.92 9.22 -3.98
N THR A 89 -6.89 10.43 -3.41
CA THR A 89 -7.93 10.93 -2.50
C THR A 89 -9.32 10.83 -3.15
N SER A 90 -9.40 10.94 -4.48
CA SER A 90 -10.62 10.79 -5.28
C SER A 90 -11.13 9.34 -5.36
N ASP A 91 -10.26 8.34 -5.31
CA ASP A 91 -10.66 6.92 -5.33
C ASP A 91 -11.33 6.54 -4.00
N PHE A 92 -10.83 7.08 -2.89
CA PHE A 92 -11.50 6.96 -1.59
C PHE A 92 -12.85 7.71 -1.55
N ALA A 93 -12.95 8.87 -2.21
CA ALA A 93 -14.18 9.65 -2.28
C ALA A 93 -15.26 9.00 -3.16
N ARG A 94 -14.87 8.22 -4.19
CA ARG A 94 -15.79 7.46 -5.07
C ARG A 94 -16.33 6.16 -4.44
N GLY A 95 -16.01 5.88 -3.18
CA GLY A 95 -16.53 4.72 -2.48
C GLY A 95 -15.86 3.40 -2.85
N HIS A 96 -14.70 3.43 -3.52
CA HIS A 96 -13.89 2.24 -3.75
C HIS A 96 -13.45 1.60 -2.41
N PRO A 97 -13.25 0.29 -2.37
CA PRO A 97 -12.79 -0.39 -1.16
C PRO A 97 -11.35 0.04 -0.88
N SER A 98 -11.01 0.21 0.40
CA SER A 98 -9.60 0.24 0.78
C SER A 98 -8.93 -1.09 0.40
N PRO A 99 -7.60 -1.15 0.27
CA PRO A 99 -6.91 -2.39 -0.06
C PRO A 99 -7.26 -3.56 0.89
N LEU A 100 -7.44 -3.26 2.19
CA LEU A 100 -7.87 -4.26 3.16
C LEU A 100 -9.28 -4.76 2.87
N GLU A 101 -10.21 -3.88 2.52
CA GLU A 101 -11.58 -4.27 2.19
C GLU A 101 -11.63 -5.02 0.87
N ALA A 102 -10.81 -4.66 -0.12
CA ALA A 102 -10.67 -5.41 -1.36
C ALA A 102 -10.15 -6.82 -1.09
N SER A 103 -9.09 -6.97 -0.28
CA SER A 103 -8.58 -8.28 0.15
C SER A 103 -9.60 -9.08 0.94
N LEU A 104 -10.32 -8.44 1.88
CA LEU A 104 -11.37 -9.09 2.66
C LEU A 104 -12.51 -9.58 1.75
N VAL A 105 -12.96 -8.75 0.81
CA VAL A 105 -14.01 -9.10 -0.13
C VAL A 105 -13.58 -10.24 -1.05
N ARG A 106 -12.32 -10.25 -1.51
CA ARG A 106 -11.75 -11.37 -2.28
C ARG A 106 -11.73 -12.67 -1.48
N TRP A 107 -11.20 -12.66 -0.27
CA TRP A 107 -11.18 -13.86 0.59
C TRP A 107 -12.57 -14.33 1.00
N LEU A 108 -13.52 -13.41 1.21
CA LEU A 108 -14.92 -13.75 1.46
C LEU A 108 -15.57 -14.39 0.22
N ALA A 109 -15.26 -13.90 -0.98
CA ALA A 109 -15.74 -14.47 -2.24
C ALA A 109 -15.15 -15.87 -2.51
N GLU A 110 -13.91 -16.10 -2.10
CA GLU A 110 -13.22 -17.40 -2.12
C GLU A 110 -13.71 -18.36 -1.02
N GLY A 111 -14.58 -17.91 -0.10
CA GLY A 111 -15.19 -18.76 0.94
C GLY A 111 -14.35 -18.96 2.19
N HIS A 112 -13.31 -18.15 2.41
CA HIS A 112 -12.50 -18.24 3.63
C HIS A 112 -13.29 -17.85 4.88
N LYS A 113 -13.02 -18.57 5.97
CA LYS A 113 -13.54 -18.25 7.32
C LYS A 113 -12.75 -17.13 7.97
N ASP A 114 -13.39 -16.37 8.85
CA ASP A 114 -12.79 -15.23 9.56
C ASP A 114 -11.51 -15.63 10.32
N GLU A 115 -11.44 -16.85 10.86
CA GLU A 115 -10.25 -17.36 11.57
C GLU A 115 -9.05 -17.55 10.63
N SER A 116 -9.31 -17.97 9.38
CA SER A 116 -8.28 -18.12 8.35
C SER A 116 -7.75 -16.77 7.91
N ILE A 117 -8.66 -15.82 7.66
CA ILE A 117 -8.34 -14.45 7.27
C ILE A 117 -7.55 -13.74 8.38
N ALA A 118 -8.00 -13.86 9.63
CA ALA A 118 -7.33 -13.28 10.80
C ALA A 118 -5.89 -13.77 10.93
N ARG A 119 -5.65 -15.08 10.74
CA ARG A 119 -4.31 -15.68 10.74
C ARG A 119 -3.43 -15.12 9.63
N HIS A 120 -3.98 -14.99 8.42
CA HIS A 120 -3.24 -14.48 7.26
C HIS A 120 -2.84 -13.01 7.42
N LEU A 121 -3.68 -12.21 8.09
CA LEU A 121 -3.45 -10.79 8.35
C LEU A 121 -2.70 -10.49 9.65
N GLY A 122 -2.30 -11.50 10.42
CA GLY A 122 -1.62 -11.31 11.71
C GLY A 122 -2.46 -10.55 12.76
N MET A 123 -3.79 -10.70 12.74
CA MET A 123 -4.70 -10.00 13.66
C MET A 123 -5.59 -10.95 14.44
N SER A 124 -6.21 -10.44 15.52
CA SER A 124 -7.20 -11.23 16.27
C SER A 124 -8.48 -11.47 15.46
N VAL A 125 -9.14 -12.60 15.70
CA VAL A 125 -10.43 -12.95 15.06
C VAL A 125 -11.49 -11.88 15.33
N ARG A 126 -11.49 -11.27 16.52
CA ARG A 126 -12.38 -10.15 16.88
C ARG A 126 -12.17 -8.95 15.96
N THR A 127 -10.92 -8.56 15.72
CA THR A 127 -10.58 -7.44 14.83
C THR A 127 -10.98 -7.76 13.39
N CYS A 128 -10.70 -8.99 12.92
CA CYS A 128 -11.13 -9.44 11.59
C CYS A 128 -12.65 -9.36 11.41
N ARG A 129 -13.43 -9.90 12.36
CA ARG A 129 -14.90 -9.85 12.34
C ARG A 129 -15.44 -8.42 12.30
N ARG A 130 -14.80 -7.49 13.00
CA ARG A 130 -15.16 -6.06 12.94
C ARG A 130 -14.91 -5.48 11.54
N HIS A 131 -13.81 -5.81 10.89
CA HIS A 131 -13.55 -5.38 9.52
C HIS A 131 -14.54 -5.99 8.53
N VAL A 132 -14.83 -7.28 8.64
CA VAL A 132 -15.87 -7.96 7.82
C VAL A 132 -17.23 -7.30 8.01
N ALA A 133 -17.64 -7.00 9.25
CA ALA A 133 -18.91 -6.31 9.52
C ALA A 133 -18.97 -4.92 8.88
N ASN A 134 -17.87 -4.17 8.88
CA ASN A 134 -17.80 -2.87 8.21
C ASN A 134 -17.91 -3.00 6.68
N VAL A 135 -17.25 -4.00 6.09
CA VAL A 135 -17.37 -4.31 4.65
C VAL A 135 -18.81 -4.65 4.28
N MET A 136 -19.43 -5.56 5.03
CA MET A 136 -20.83 -5.96 4.85
C MET A 136 -21.78 -4.76 4.94
N LYS A 137 -21.57 -3.87 5.92
CA LYS A 137 -22.37 -2.65 6.10
C LYS A 137 -22.20 -1.69 4.93
N ARG A 138 -20.97 -1.47 4.45
CA ARG A 138 -20.71 -0.59 3.29
C ARG A 138 -21.30 -1.13 1.99
N LEU A 139 -21.29 -2.44 1.83
CA LEU A 139 -21.91 -3.13 0.70
C LEU A 139 -23.44 -3.25 0.88
N GLU A 140 -23.99 -2.88 2.03
CA GLU A 140 -25.40 -3.06 2.39
C GLU A 140 -25.85 -4.52 2.19
N ALA A 141 -24.98 -5.47 2.50
CA ALA A 141 -25.22 -6.90 2.28
C ALA A 141 -25.72 -7.58 3.55
N ALA A 142 -26.76 -8.40 3.43
CA ALA A 142 -27.31 -9.22 4.51
C ALA A 142 -26.57 -10.57 4.65
N SER A 143 -25.87 -11.02 3.60
CA SER A 143 -25.08 -12.26 3.63
C SER A 143 -23.72 -12.11 2.95
N ARG A 144 -22.76 -12.97 3.31
CA ARG A 144 -21.42 -12.99 2.69
C ARG A 144 -21.49 -13.22 1.18
N PHE A 145 -22.42 -14.08 0.75
CA PHE A 145 -22.68 -14.33 -0.66
C PHE A 145 -23.18 -13.06 -1.38
N GLU A 146 -24.17 -12.37 -0.79
CA GLU A 146 -24.69 -11.11 -1.31
C GLU A 146 -23.60 -10.02 -1.36
N ALA A 147 -22.70 -9.99 -0.37
CA ALA A 147 -21.58 -9.06 -0.38
C ALA A 147 -20.63 -9.30 -1.56
N GLY A 148 -20.35 -10.56 -1.91
CA GLY A 148 -19.58 -10.90 -3.11
C GLY A 148 -20.25 -10.41 -4.40
N VAL A 149 -21.56 -10.63 -4.54
CA VAL A 149 -22.32 -10.16 -5.72
C VAL A 149 -22.34 -8.64 -5.81
N LYS A 150 -22.58 -7.94 -4.70
CA LYS A 150 -22.60 -6.46 -4.66
C LYS A 150 -21.22 -5.86 -4.89
N ALA A 151 -20.17 -6.50 -4.36
CA ALA A 151 -18.80 -6.11 -4.61
C ALA A 151 -18.43 -6.22 -6.10
N ALA A 152 -18.75 -7.33 -6.76
CA ALA A 152 -18.54 -7.50 -8.20
C ALA A 152 -19.27 -6.42 -9.01
N ARG A 153 -20.54 -6.14 -8.70
CA ARG A 153 -21.33 -5.09 -9.35
C ARG A 153 -20.77 -3.68 -9.16
N ARG A 154 -20.09 -3.42 -8.04
CA ARG A 154 -19.45 -2.13 -7.72
C ARG A 154 -18.00 -2.05 -8.20
N GLY A 155 -17.47 -3.09 -8.86
CA GLY A 155 -16.08 -3.14 -9.33
C GLY A 155 -15.06 -3.24 -8.19
N TRP A 156 -15.42 -3.91 -7.08
CA TRP A 156 -14.54 -4.14 -5.93
C TRP A 156 -13.73 -5.44 -6.05
N LEU A 157 -14.09 -6.31 -7.01
CA LEU A 157 -13.49 -7.61 -7.30
C LEU A 157 -12.82 -7.59 -8.67
#